data_AF-A0A377CE49-F1
#
_entry.id   AF-A0A377CE49-F1
#
_cell.length_a   1.000
_cell.length_b   1.000
_cell.length_c   1.000
_cell.angle_alpha   90.00
_cell.angle_beta   90.00
_cell.angle_gamma   90.00
#
_symmetry.space_group_name_H-M   'P 1'
#
loop_
_entity.id
_entity.type
_entity.pdbx_description
1 polymer ?
#
loop_
_entity_poly.entity_id
_entity_poly.type
_entity_poly.pdbx_seq_one_letter_code
_entity_poly.pdbx_strand_id
1 'polypeptide(L)'
;MAKVLKDLGIDVTVGGFLGKDNQDGFQQLFSELGIANRFQVVQGRTRINVKLTEKDGEVTDFNFSGFEVTPADWERFVTDSLSWLGQFDMVCVSGSLPSGVSPEAFTDWMTRLRSQCPCIIFDSSREALVAGLKAAPWLVKPNRRELEIWAGRKLPEMKDVIEAAHALREQGIAHVVISLGAEGALWVNASGEWIAKPPSVDVVSTVGAGDSMVGGLIYGLLMRESSEHTLRLATAVAALAVSPKQCGYYRSSAVGRNDGARRLTTF
;
A
#
# COMPACT_ATOMS: atom_id res chain seq x y z
N MET A 1 5.74 -2.61 -1.74
CA MET A 1 5.64 -1.20 -2.19
C MET A 1 6.96 -0.39 -2.10
N ALA A 2 7.61 -0.26 -0.92
CA ALA A 2 8.83 0.57 -0.75
C ALA A 2 9.95 0.30 -1.78
N LYS A 3 10.19 -0.97 -2.09
CA LYS A 3 11.15 -1.39 -3.12
C LYS A 3 10.81 -0.86 -4.52
N VAL A 4 9.53 -0.90 -4.90
CA VAL A 4 9.05 -0.38 -6.19
C VAL A 4 9.34 1.11 -6.30
N LEU A 5 9.12 1.86 -5.22
CA LEU A 5 9.40 3.29 -5.18
C LEU A 5 10.89 3.60 -5.27
N LYS A 6 11.74 2.82 -4.56
CA LYS A 6 13.20 2.92 -4.69
C LYS A 6 13.67 2.63 -6.11
N ASP A 7 13.12 1.61 -6.74
CA ASP A 7 13.41 1.23 -8.11
C ASP A 7 12.98 2.32 -9.13
N LEU A 8 11.94 3.10 -8.78
CA LEU A 8 11.51 4.31 -9.50
C LEU A 8 12.30 5.58 -9.13
N GLY A 9 13.33 5.47 -8.28
CA GLY A 9 14.20 6.57 -7.89
C GLY A 9 13.65 7.50 -6.80
N ILE A 10 12.61 7.09 -6.07
CA ILE A 10 12.03 7.85 -4.97
C ILE A 10 12.68 7.45 -3.65
N ASP A 11 13.14 8.42 -2.87
CA ASP A 11 13.60 8.17 -1.51
C ASP A 11 12.45 7.89 -0.56
N VAL A 12 12.57 6.78 0.17
CA VAL A 12 11.54 6.25 1.06
C VAL A 12 12.12 6.03 2.45
N THR A 13 11.34 6.45 3.44
CA THR A 13 11.47 5.99 4.82
C THR A 13 10.46 4.87 5.10
N VAL A 14 10.86 3.83 5.80
CA VAL A 14 9.99 2.73 6.20
C VAL A 14 9.86 2.68 7.72
N GLY A 15 8.66 2.42 8.22
CA GLY A 15 8.39 2.27 9.65
C GLY A 15 7.42 1.12 9.93
N GLY A 16 7.21 0.81 11.20
CA GLY A 16 6.37 -0.30 11.65
C GLY A 16 7.02 -1.04 12.80
N PHE A 17 6.76 -2.35 12.92
CA PHE A 17 7.32 -3.22 13.95
C PHE A 17 8.21 -4.33 13.37
N LEU A 18 9.36 -4.58 14.02
CA LEU A 18 10.22 -5.74 13.77
C LEU A 18 10.41 -6.53 15.07
N GLY A 19 10.37 -7.85 14.98
CA GLY A 19 10.74 -8.74 16.08
C GLY A 19 12.24 -8.74 16.30
N LYS A 20 12.64 -8.55 17.56
CA LYS A 20 14.03 -8.51 18.01
C LYS A 20 14.85 -9.74 17.57
N ASP A 21 14.23 -10.90 17.54
CA ASP A 21 14.91 -12.19 17.37
C ASP A 21 15.36 -12.47 15.92
N ASN A 22 14.84 -11.75 14.92
CA ASN A 22 15.16 -11.95 13.50
C ASN A 22 15.19 -10.65 12.68
N GLN A 23 15.53 -9.53 13.31
CA GLN A 23 15.57 -8.21 12.66
C GLN A 23 16.76 -8.00 11.72
N ASP A 24 17.89 -8.68 11.93
CA ASP A 24 19.17 -8.35 11.28
C ASP A 24 19.09 -8.41 9.75
N GLY A 25 18.39 -9.41 9.21
CA GLY A 25 18.19 -9.54 7.76
C GLY A 25 17.39 -8.38 7.15
N PHE A 26 16.46 -7.79 7.90
CA PHE A 26 15.71 -6.60 7.45
C PHE A 26 16.60 -5.36 7.47
N GLN A 27 17.40 -5.18 8.53
CA GLN A 27 18.31 -4.05 8.64
C GLN A 27 19.36 -4.06 7.53
N GLN A 28 19.94 -5.23 7.24
CA GLN A 28 20.86 -5.41 6.12
C GLN A 28 20.19 -5.05 4.79
N LEU A 29 18.98 -5.58 4.52
CA LEU A 29 18.24 -5.27 3.30
C LEU A 29 17.96 -3.78 3.14
N PHE A 30 17.54 -3.08 4.21
CA PHE A 30 17.30 -1.64 4.14
C PHE A 30 18.59 -0.87 3.86
N SER A 31 19.71 -1.27 4.45
CA SER A 31 21.02 -0.67 4.18
C SER A 31 21.45 -0.87 2.73
N GLU A 32 21.33 -2.08 2.20
CA GLU A 32 21.68 -2.41 0.80
C GLU A 32 20.85 -1.62 -0.21
N LEU A 33 19.56 -1.40 0.08
CA LEU A 33 18.66 -0.63 -0.77
C LEU A 33 18.71 0.89 -0.52
N GLY A 34 19.51 1.36 0.45
CA GLY A 34 19.57 2.77 0.84
C GLY A 34 18.23 3.32 1.34
N ILE A 35 17.43 2.48 2.02
CA ILE A 35 16.12 2.83 2.59
C ILE A 35 16.32 3.31 4.02
N ALA A 36 15.76 4.47 4.36
CA ALA A 36 15.79 4.97 5.72
C ALA A 36 14.86 4.13 6.63
N ASN A 37 15.42 3.55 7.68
CA ASN A 37 14.71 2.64 8.58
C ASN A 37 14.26 3.36 9.87
N ARG A 38 12.95 3.32 10.16
CA ARG A 38 12.30 3.83 11.38
C ARG A 38 11.44 2.77 12.08
N PHE A 39 11.69 1.48 11.81
CA PHE A 39 10.99 0.40 12.50
C PHE A 39 11.29 0.41 14.00
N GLN A 40 10.26 0.15 14.80
CA GLN A 40 10.40 -0.14 16.21
C GLN A 40 10.64 -1.62 16.44
N VAL A 41 11.59 -1.92 17.32
CA VAL A 41 11.93 -3.30 17.67
C VAL A 41 11.09 -3.73 18.88
N VAL A 42 10.37 -4.84 18.75
CA VAL A 42 9.52 -5.42 19.79
C VAL A 42 9.99 -6.84 20.13
N GLN A 43 9.57 -7.37 21.29
CA GLN A 43 9.96 -8.72 21.70
C GLN A 43 9.37 -9.78 20.76
N GLY A 44 10.10 -10.89 20.58
CA GLY A 44 9.71 -12.01 19.72
C GLY A 44 10.21 -11.88 18.27
N ARG A 45 9.53 -12.56 17.35
CA ARG A 45 9.95 -12.75 15.95
C ARG A 45 9.01 -12.05 14.98
N THR A 46 9.56 -11.35 13.99
CA THR A 46 8.80 -10.98 12.79
C THR A 46 8.32 -12.25 12.11
N ARG A 47 7.04 -12.29 11.73
CA ARG A 47 6.43 -13.45 11.07
C ARG A 47 7.22 -13.88 9.83
N ILE A 48 7.17 -15.17 9.54
CA ILE A 48 7.66 -15.74 8.29
C ILE A 48 6.43 -16.19 7.51
N ASN A 49 6.38 -15.89 6.21
CA ASN A 49 5.37 -16.44 5.32
C ASN A 49 6.10 -17.26 4.26
N VAL A 50 5.68 -18.51 4.05
CA VAL A 50 6.27 -19.41 3.06
C VAL A 50 5.24 -19.66 1.98
N LYS A 51 5.62 -19.42 0.72
CA LYS A 51 4.83 -19.76 -0.47
C LYS A 51 5.49 -20.94 -1.14
N LEU A 52 4.79 -22.07 -1.22
CA LEU A 52 5.24 -23.24 -1.95
C LEU A 52 4.56 -23.24 -3.33
N THR A 53 5.34 -23.10 -4.39
CA THR A 53 4.84 -23.14 -5.76
C THR A 53 5.20 -24.48 -6.40
N GLU A 54 4.18 -25.21 -6.81
CA GLU A 54 4.31 -26.48 -7.52
C GLU A 54 4.58 -26.26 -9.02
N LYS A 55 5.01 -27.31 -9.72
CA LYS A 55 5.41 -27.22 -11.13
C LYS A 55 4.24 -26.89 -12.07
N ASP A 56 3.03 -27.22 -11.66
CA ASP A 56 1.78 -26.92 -12.37
C ASP A 56 1.24 -25.51 -12.08
N GLY A 57 1.92 -24.76 -11.20
CA GLY A 57 1.54 -23.41 -10.81
C GLY A 57 0.63 -23.33 -9.58
N GLU A 58 0.27 -24.45 -8.95
CA GLU A 58 -0.44 -24.41 -7.66
C GLU A 58 0.43 -23.76 -6.59
N VAL A 59 -0.16 -22.87 -5.79
CA VAL A 59 0.56 -22.15 -4.72
C VAL A 59 -0.10 -22.42 -3.38
N THR A 60 0.64 -23.04 -2.46
CA THR A 60 0.25 -23.24 -1.07
C THR A 60 0.92 -22.21 -0.15
N ASP A 61 0.12 -21.51 0.66
CA ASP A 61 0.57 -20.45 1.56
C ASP A 61 0.62 -20.92 3.02
N PHE A 62 1.81 -20.91 3.63
CA PHE A 62 2.01 -21.10 5.06
C PHE A 62 2.29 -19.75 5.72
N ASN A 63 1.30 -19.23 6.47
CA ASN A 63 1.41 -17.97 7.17
C ASN A 63 1.62 -18.22 8.67
N PHE A 64 2.81 -17.92 9.18
CA PHE A 64 3.12 -18.10 10.59
C PHE A 64 2.74 -16.87 11.40
N SER A 65 2.40 -17.06 12.68
CA SER A 65 2.22 -15.96 13.61
C SER A 65 3.55 -15.25 13.87
N GLY A 66 3.49 -13.95 14.09
CA GLY A 66 4.64 -13.13 14.51
C GLY A 66 4.57 -12.79 15.99
N PHE A 67 5.26 -11.72 16.36
CA PHE A 67 5.11 -11.05 17.64
C PHE A 67 3.67 -10.54 17.86
N GLU A 68 3.35 -10.31 19.13
CA GLU A 68 2.17 -9.55 19.56
C GLU A 68 2.63 -8.15 20.00
N VAL A 69 1.96 -7.11 19.52
CA VAL A 69 2.26 -5.73 19.88
C VAL A 69 1.57 -5.43 21.20
N THR A 70 2.36 -5.11 22.24
CA THR A 70 1.81 -4.74 23.53
C THR A 70 1.20 -3.33 23.50
N PRO A 71 0.29 -2.98 24.43
CA PRO A 71 -0.22 -1.60 24.51
C PRO A 71 0.88 -0.54 24.66
N ALA A 72 1.95 -0.86 25.41
CA ALA A 72 3.10 0.03 25.56
C ALA A 72 3.91 0.17 24.27
N ASP A 73 4.09 -0.91 23.50
CA ASP A 73 4.73 -0.84 22.18
C ASP A 73 3.90 -0.02 21.19
N TRP A 74 2.58 -0.17 21.21
CA TRP A 74 1.68 0.61 20.37
C TRP A 74 1.70 2.10 20.73
N GLU A 75 1.63 2.45 22.02
CA GLU A 75 1.70 3.85 22.47
C GLU A 75 3.02 4.52 22.07
N ARG A 76 4.13 3.79 22.22
CA ARG A 76 5.44 4.24 21.75
C ARG A 76 5.46 4.42 20.24
N PHE A 77 4.89 3.49 19.46
CA PHE A 77 4.76 3.62 18.00
C PHE A 77 3.96 4.86 17.61
N VAL A 78 2.81 5.07 18.23
CA VAL A 78 1.96 6.24 17.98
C VAL A 78 2.72 7.53 18.28
N THR A 79 3.38 7.60 19.43
CA THR A 79 4.13 8.79 19.84
C THR A 79 5.31 9.08 18.90
N ASP A 80 6.15 8.07 18.63
CA ASP A 80 7.33 8.24 17.80
C ASP A 80 6.93 8.55 16.37
N SER A 81 6.01 7.79 15.77
CA SER A 81 5.58 8.00 14.39
C SER A 81 5.04 9.41 14.17
N LEU A 82 4.17 9.89 15.06
CA LEU A 82 3.62 11.24 15.01
C LEU A 82 4.65 12.35 15.31
N SER A 83 5.84 12.03 15.83
CA SER A 83 6.90 13.03 16.06
C SER A 83 7.63 13.42 14.77
N TRP A 84 7.69 12.52 13.79
CA TRP A 84 8.45 12.74 12.56
C TRP A 84 7.58 12.72 11.30
N LEU A 85 6.33 12.26 11.36
CA LEU A 85 5.49 12.13 10.16
C LEU A 85 5.16 13.45 9.48
N GLY A 86 5.10 14.56 10.23
CA GLY A 86 4.87 15.90 9.68
C GLY A 86 5.96 16.40 8.72
N GLN A 87 7.11 15.73 8.62
CA GLN A 87 8.18 16.10 7.67
C GLN A 87 8.00 15.47 6.27
N PHE A 88 6.97 14.64 6.07
CA PHE A 88 6.72 13.91 4.83
C PHE A 88 5.53 14.50 4.06
N ASP A 89 5.69 14.61 2.75
CA ASP A 89 4.63 15.12 1.86
C ASP A 89 3.50 14.11 1.67
N MET A 90 3.83 12.82 1.78
CA MET A 90 2.92 11.69 1.63
C MET A 90 3.27 10.60 2.62
N VAL A 91 2.23 9.96 3.16
CA VAL A 91 2.36 8.79 4.05
C VAL A 91 1.53 7.66 3.47
N CYS A 92 2.15 6.52 3.23
CA CYS A 92 1.41 5.31 2.90
C CYS A 92 1.27 4.41 4.13
N VAL A 93 0.06 3.90 4.36
CA VAL A 93 -0.23 2.92 5.39
C VAL A 93 -0.78 1.68 4.71
N SER A 94 -0.07 0.56 4.86
CA SER A 94 -0.35 -0.65 4.09
C SER A 94 -0.38 -1.92 4.95
N GLY A 95 -1.13 -2.92 4.48
CA GLY A 95 -1.18 -4.23 5.12
C GLY A 95 -2.20 -4.36 6.25
N SER A 96 -2.20 -5.53 6.90
CA SER A 96 -3.15 -5.91 7.96
C SER A 96 -2.75 -5.33 9.32
N LEU A 97 -3.72 -5.18 10.23
CA LEU A 97 -3.44 -4.85 11.63
C LEU A 97 -2.48 -5.87 12.27
N PRO A 98 -1.49 -5.40 13.06
CA PRO A 98 -0.67 -6.29 13.86
C PRO A 98 -1.50 -6.88 15.01
N SER A 99 -1.15 -8.10 15.44
CA SER A 99 -1.78 -8.72 16.62
C SER A 99 -1.56 -7.86 17.85
N GLY A 100 -2.58 -7.70 18.68
CA GLY A 100 -2.54 -6.86 19.89
C GLY A 100 -2.99 -5.41 19.69
N VAL A 101 -3.20 -4.96 18.44
CA VAL A 101 -3.72 -3.61 18.15
C VAL A 101 -5.20 -3.69 17.79
N SER A 102 -6.03 -2.95 18.54
CA SER A 102 -7.47 -2.89 18.28
C SER A 102 -7.80 -2.00 17.07
N PRO A 103 -8.89 -2.28 16.33
CA PRO A 103 -9.39 -1.40 15.27
C PRO A 103 -9.59 0.06 15.71
N GLU A 104 -10.04 0.28 16.94
CA GLU A 104 -10.27 1.60 17.52
C GLU A 104 -8.95 2.35 17.72
N ALA A 105 -7.95 1.68 18.29
CA ALA A 105 -6.62 2.25 18.51
C ALA A 105 -5.94 2.61 17.17
N PHE A 106 -6.12 1.78 16.15
CA PHE A 106 -5.64 2.08 14.79
C PHE A 106 -6.38 3.26 14.16
N THR A 107 -7.70 3.34 14.33
CA THR A 107 -8.52 4.46 13.84
C THR A 107 -8.09 5.78 14.47
N ASP A 108 -7.83 5.80 15.78
CA ASP A 108 -7.32 6.97 16.50
C ASP A 108 -5.98 7.43 15.92
N TRP A 109 -5.03 6.50 15.75
CA TRP A 109 -3.73 6.82 15.16
C TRP A 109 -3.85 7.37 13.74
N MET A 110 -4.65 6.75 12.87
CA MET A 110 -4.90 7.25 11.50
C MET A 110 -5.53 8.65 11.49
N THR A 111 -6.43 8.94 12.43
CA THR A 111 -7.06 10.25 12.56
C THR A 111 -6.05 11.32 12.99
N ARG A 112 -5.19 11.00 13.97
CA ARG A 112 -4.10 11.87 14.42
C ARG A 112 -3.03 12.06 13.35
N LEU A 113 -2.74 11.02 12.57
CA LEU A 113 -1.83 11.10 11.43
C LEU A 113 -2.35 12.08 10.38
N ARG A 114 -3.66 12.03 10.08
CA ARG A 114 -4.28 12.90 9.08
C ARG A 114 -4.17 14.39 9.43
N SER A 115 -4.17 14.75 10.71
CA SER A 115 -3.98 16.15 11.12
C SER A 115 -2.55 16.66 10.90
N GLN A 116 -1.57 15.77 10.77
CA GLN A 116 -0.17 16.11 10.52
C GLN A 116 0.22 16.01 9.04
N CYS A 117 -0.28 14.99 8.34
CA CYS A 117 -0.03 14.78 6.92
C CYS A 117 -1.38 14.54 6.22
N PRO A 118 -1.88 15.50 5.44
CA PRO A 118 -3.18 15.35 4.79
C PRO A 118 -3.14 14.29 3.66
N CYS A 119 -1.98 13.98 3.09
CA CYS A 119 -1.84 13.06 1.96
C CYS A 119 -1.53 11.63 2.44
N ILE A 120 -2.55 10.99 3.03
CA ILE A 120 -2.47 9.58 3.42
C ILE A 120 -2.97 8.69 2.27
N ILE A 121 -2.12 7.77 1.83
CA ILE A 121 -2.44 6.68 0.91
C ILE A 121 -2.67 5.41 1.73
N PHE A 122 -3.84 4.79 1.59
CA PHE A 122 -4.24 3.65 2.41
C PHE A 122 -4.57 2.43 1.56
N ASP A 123 -3.83 1.33 1.78
CA ASP A 123 -4.04 0.05 1.10
C ASP A 123 -4.04 -1.10 2.12
N SER A 124 -5.23 -1.49 2.55
CA SER A 124 -5.40 -2.47 3.60
C SER A 124 -6.59 -3.39 3.31
N SER A 125 -6.77 -4.41 4.14
CA SER A 125 -7.81 -5.43 3.98
C SER A 125 -8.53 -5.73 5.28
N ARG A 126 -9.72 -6.35 5.19
CA ARG A 126 -10.51 -6.83 6.34
C ARG A 126 -10.82 -5.72 7.36
N GLU A 127 -10.74 -6.03 8.64
CA GLU A 127 -11.02 -5.11 9.75
C GLU A 127 -10.14 -3.86 9.71
N ALA A 128 -8.89 -3.99 9.26
CA ALA A 128 -7.97 -2.90 9.10
C ALA A 128 -8.48 -1.87 8.08
N LEU A 129 -9.00 -2.33 6.93
CA LEU A 129 -9.64 -1.47 5.93
C LEU A 129 -10.82 -0.70 6.53
N VAL A 130 -11.75 -1.41 7.19
CA VAL A 130 -12.93 -0.77 7.80
C VAL A 130 -12.54 0.25 8.87
N ALA A 131 -11.54 -0.06 9.69
CA ALA A 131 -11.01 0.85 10.70
C ALA A 131 -10.36 2.10 10.08
N GLY A 132 -9.43 1.91 9.14
CA GLY A 132 -8.69 3.01 8.52
C GLY A 132 -9.59 3.95 7.69
N LEU A 133 -10.64 3.42 7.06
CA LEU A 133 -11.61 4.23 6.30
C LEU A 133 -12.33 5.26 7.18
N LYS A 134 -12.56 4.98 8.47
CA LYS A 134 -13.18 5.93 9.41
C LYS A 134 -12.36 7.21 9.60
N ALA A 135 -11.04 7.15 9.36
CA ALA A 135 -10.18 8.33 9.40
C ALA A 135 -10.25 9.18 8.11
N ALA A 136 -10.96 8.71 7.07
CA ALA A 136 -11.05 9.30 5.73
C ALA A 136 -9.66 9.67 5.17
N PRO A 137 -8.81 8.67 4.88
CA PRO A 137 -7.53 8.88 4.22
C PRO A 137 -7.74 9.56 2.86
N TRP A 138 -6.69 10.20 2.35
CA TRP A 138 -6.78 10.99 1.13
C TRP A 138 -6.90 10.14 -0.13
N LEU A 139 -6.19 9.01 -0.19
CA LEU A 139 -6.33 8.00 -1.24
C LEU A 139 -6.57 6.62 -0.63
N VAL A 140 -7.50 5.85 -1.20
CA VAL A 140 -7.70 4.43 -0.86
C VAL A 140 -7.59 3.56 -2.10
N LYS A 141 -7.03 2.34 -1.93
CA LYS A 141 -6.93 1.36 -3.01
C LYS A 141 -7.54 -0.01 -2.68
N PRO A 142 -8.84 -0.17 -2.39
CA PRO A 142 -9.39 -1.52 -2.22
C PRO A 142 -9.46 -2.28 -3.56
N ASN A 143 -9.49 -3.60 -3.51
CA ASN A 143 -9.94 -4.43 -4.63
C ASN A 143 -11.47 -4.65 -4.61
N ARG A 144 -12.05 -5.24 -5.67
CA ARG A 144 -13.51 -5.50 -5.73
C ARG A 144 -14.04 -6.25 -4.50
N ARG A 145 -13.33 -7.28 -4.02
CA ARG A 145 -13.77 -8.09 -2.87
C ARG A 145 -13.74 -7.28 -1.56
N GLU A 146 -12.72 -6.47 -1.37
CA GLU A 146 -12.64 -5.55 -0.23
C GLU A 146 -13.74 -4.50 -0.25
N LEU A 147 -14.05 -3.97 -1.44
CA LEU A 147 -15.14 -3.02 -1.63
C LEU A 147 -16.51 -3.67 -1.37
N GLU A 148 -16.73 -4.93 -1.79
CA GLU A 148 -17.94 -5.70 -1.47
C GLU A 148 -18.11 -5.91 0.04
N ILE A 149 -17.02 -6.23 0.75
CA ILE A 149 -17.04 -6.41 2.21
C ILE A 149 -17.43 -5.11 2.90
N TRP A 150 -16.83 -3.99 2.48
CA TRP A 150 -17.16 -2.67 3.02
C TRP A 150 -18.61 -2.25 2.69
N ALA A 151 -19.07 -2.50 1.46
CA ALA A 151 -20.42 -2.15 1.02
C ALA A 151 -21.51 -3.04 1.62
N GLY A 152 -21.14 -4.19 2.21
CA GLY A 152 -22.08 -5.18 2.75
C GLY A 152 -22.94 -5.87 1.67
N ARG A 153 -22.57 -5.75 0.38
CA ARG A 153 -23.31 -6.31 -0.76
C ARG A 153 -22.35 -6.74 -1.89
N LYS A 154 -22.84 -7.59 -2.78
CA LYS A 154 -22.13 -7.94 -4.02
C LYS A 154 -22.14 -6.78 -5.02
N LEU A 155 -21.06 -6.68 -5.80
CA LEU A 155 -20.85 -5.66 -6.83
C LEU A 155 -20.54 -6.34 -8.18
N PRO A 156 -21.54 -6.99 -8.80
CA PRO A 156 -21.32 -7.82 -9.98
C PRO A 156 -21.00 -7.01 -11.25
N GLU A 157 -21.51 -5.79 -11.37
CA GLU A 157 -21.33 -4.96 -12.56
C GLU A 157 -20.43 -3.75 -12.29
N MET A 158 -19.82 -3.20 -13.35
CA MET A 158 -18.98 -2.01 -13.23
C MET A 158 -19.74 -0.82 -12.63
N LYS A 159 -21.04 -0.69 -12.93
CA LYS A 159 -21.89 0.37 -12.35
C LYS A 159 -21.97 0.27 -10.82
N ASP A 160 -22.06 -0.95 -10.28
CA ASP A 160 -22.09 -1.17 -8.82
C ASP A 160 -20.78 -0.74 -8.17
N VAL A 161 -19.66 -1.02 -8.84
CA VAL A 161 -18.31 -0.61 -8.39
C VAL A 161 -18.18 0.92 -8.38
N ILE A 162 -18.66 1.59 -9.44
CA ILE A 162 -18.64 3.06 -9.55
C ILE A 162 -19.50 3.68 -8.45
N GLU A 163 -20.73 3.19 -8.25
CA GLU A 163 -21.62 3.64 -7.16
C GLU A 163 -20.96 3.49 -5.77
N ALA A 164 -20.35 2.33 -5.50
CA ALA A 164 -19.64 2.10 -4.24
C ALA A 164 -18.41 3.00 -4.08
N ALA A 165 -17.69 3.30 -5.17
CA ALA A 165 -16.57 4.24 -5.14
C ALA A 165 -17.02 5.68 -4.84
N HIS A 166 -18.18 6.10 -5.37
CA HIS A 166 -18.80 7.39 -5.01
C HIS A 166 -19.26 7.43 -3.55
N ALA A 167 -19.81 6.34 -3.03
CA ALA A 167 -20.18 6.27 -1.63
C ALA A 167 -18.95 6.40 -0.69
N LEU A 168 -17.77 5.87 -1.08
CA LEU A 168 -16.51 6.13 -0.37
C LEU A 168 -16.07 7.60 -0.47
N ARG A 169 -16.23 8.22 -1.64
CA ARG A 169 -15.94 9.65 -1.87
C ARG A 169 -16.79 10.56 -0.98
N GLU A 170 -18.06 10.21 -0.76
CA GLU A 170 -18.99 10.94 0.12
C GLU A 170 -18.58 10.91 1.59
N GLN A 171 -17.77 9.92 2.01
CA GLN A 171 -17.17 9.87 3.36
C GLN A 171 -15.95 10.81 3.52
N GLY A 172 -15.64 11.63 2.51
CA GLY A 172 -14.56 12.62 2.56
C GLY A 172 -13.21 12.11 2.05
N ILE A 173 -13.17 10.92 1.45
CA ILE A 173 -11.98 10.38 0.77
C ILE A 173 -11.83 11.09 -0.57
N ALA A 174 -10.65 11.64 -0.89
CA ALA A 174 -10.45 12.43 -2.10
C ALA A 174 -10.16 11.57 -3.35
N HIS A 175 -9.51 10.42 -3.18
CA HIS A 175 -9.13 9.55 -4.30
C HIS A 175 -9.51 8.12 -3.97
N VAL A 176 -10.40 7.53 -4.77
CA VAL A 176 -10.80 6.13 -4.63
C VAL A 176 -10.33 5.38 -5.87
N VAL A 177 -9.37 4.47 -5.69
CA VAL A 177 -8.85 3.62 -6.76
C VAL A 177 -9.28 2.18 -6.50
N ILE A 178 -10.01 1.56 -7.41
CA ILE A 178 -10.46 0.17 -7.27
C ILE A 178 -9.68 -0.72 -8.22
N SER A 179 -8.91 -1.67 -7.69
CA SER A 179 -8.24 -2.68 -8.53
C SER A 179 -9.20 -3.84 -8.85
N LEU A 180 -9.29 -4.20 -10.13
CA LEU A 180 -10.24 -5.16 -10.69
C LEU A 180 -9.54 -6.34 -11.41
N GLY A 181 -8.28 -6.61 -11.08
CA GLY A 181 -7.49 -7.68 -11.70
C GLY A 181 -7.35 -7.48 -13.21
N ALA A 182 -7.76 -8.49 -14.00
CA ALA A 182 -7.69 -8.43 -15.46
C ALA A 182 -8.60 -7.36 -16.09
N GLU A 183 -9.65 -6.92 -15.39
CA GLU A 183 -10.51 -5.82 -15.84
C GLU A 183 -9.84 -4.45 -15.67
N GLY A 184 -8.74 -4.39 -14.92
CA GLY A 184 -7.88 -3.21 -14.75
C GLY A 184 -8.12 -2.45 -13.46
N ALA A 185 -8.19 -1.12 -13.55
CA ALA A 185 -8.39 -0.26 -12.38
C ALA A 185 -9.32 0.91 -12.68
N LEU A 186 -10.21 1.21 -11.73
CA LEU A 186 -11.07 2.39 -11.72
C LEU A 186 -10.45 3.45 -10.80
N TRP A 187 -10.47 4.72 -11.18
CA TRP A 187 -10.19 5.84 -10.27
C TRP A 187 -11.33 6.84 -10.31
N VAL A 188 -11.91 7.13 -9.15
CA VAL A 188 -12.90 8.20 -8.94
C VAL A 188 -12.30 9.30 -8.07
N ASN A 189 -12.37 10.55 -8.54
CA ASN A 189 -12.03 11.74 -7.76
C ASN A 189 -12.86 12.96 -8.22
N ALA A 190 -12.56 14.15 -7.68
CA ALA A 190 -13.33 15.36 -7.96
C ALA A 190 -13.27 15.82 -9.44
N SER A 191 -12.26 15.37 -10.19
CA SER A 191 -12.06 15.70 -11.60
C SER A 191 -12.73 14.70 -12.54
N GLY A 192 -13.24 13.57 -12.04
CA GLY A 192 -13.97 12.59 -12.84
C GLY A 192 -13.67 11.14 -12.50
N GLU A 193 -13.94 10.28 -13.48
CA GLU A 193 -13.84 8.82 -13.40
C GLU A 193 -13.00 8.29 -14.58
N TRP A 194 -12.02 7.44 -14.30
CA TRP A 194 -11.18 6.81 -15.33
C TRP A 194 -11.08 5.32 -15.11
N ILE A 195 -11.10 4.57 -16.20
CA ILE A 195 -10.81 3.13 -16.20
C ILE A 195 -9.55 2.90 -17.02
N ALA A 196 -8.51 2.35 -16.39
CA ALA A 196 -7.32 1.89 -17.08
C ALA A 196 -7.38 0.38 -17.28
N LYS A 197 -7.20 -0.07 -18.51
CA LYS A 197 -7.09 -1.49 -18.86
C LYS A 197 -5.61 -1.88 -18.96
N PRO A 198 -5.18 -2.96 -18.29
CA PRO A 198 -3.81 -3.43 -18.37
C PRO A 198 -3.55 -4.04 -19.76
N PRO A 199 -2.29 -4.05 -20.23
CA PRO A 199 -1.91 -4.88 -21.35
C PRO A 199 -2.16 -6.36 -21.02
N SER A 200 -2.50 -7.16 -22.03
CA SER A 200 -2.56 -8.61 -21.87
C SER A 200 -1.16 -9.15 -21.59
N VAL A 201 -0.99 -9.85 -20.47
CA VAL A 201 0.27 -10.44 -20.03
C VAL A 201 0.00 -11.87 -19.55
N ASP A 202 0.96 -12.77 -19.78
CA ASP A 202 0.94 -14.08 -19.14
C ASP A 202 1.15 -13.89 -17.64
N VAL A 203 0.16 -14.30 -16.83
CA VAL A 203 0.20 -14.13 -15.38
C VAL A 203 0.95 -15.31 -14.77
N VAL A 204 2.10 -15.02 -14.14
CA VAL A 204 2.88 -16.04 -13.40
C VAL A 204 2.57 -15.99 -11.91
N SER A 205 2.36 -14.79 -11.36
CA SER A 205 1.94 -14.60 -9.97
C SER A 205 1.19 -13.29 -9.83
N THR A 206 0.11 -13.28 -9.05
CA THR A 206 -0.60 -12.03 -8.71
C THR A 206 -0.03 -11.35 -7.47
N VAL A 207 0.96 -11.97 -6.81
CA VAL A 207 1.57 -11.46 -5.58
C VAL A 207 2.32 -10.16 -5.88
N GLY A 208 2.05 -9.11 -5.10
CA GLY A 208 2.71 -7.82 -5.24
C GLY A 208 2.13 -6.91 -6.33
N ALA A 209 1.11 -7.33 -7.09
CA ALA A 209 0.43 -6.48 -8.06
C ALA A 209 -0.21 -5.25 -7.40
N GLY A 210 -0.88 -5.44 -6.26
CA GLY A 210 -1.48 -4.36 -5.47
C GLY A 210 -0.44 -3.36 -4.99
N ASP A 211 0.59 -3.84 -4.28
CA ASP A 211 1.74 -3.05 -3.83
C ASP A 211 2.41 -2.24 -4.95
N SER A 212 2.55 -2.85 -6.13
CA SER A 212 3.18 -2.24 -7.30
C SER A 212 2.28 -1.17 -7.90
N MET A 213 0.95 -1.39 -7.93
CA MET A 213 -0.03 -0.37 -8.29
C MET A 213 0.06 0.83 -7.33
N VAL A 214 0.10 0.61 -6.02
CA VAL A 214 0.24 1.71 -5.04
C VAL A 214 1.55 2.46 -5.25
N GLY A 215 2.66 1.75 -5.48
CA GLY A 215 3.94 2.37 -5.81
C GLY A 215 3.85 3.28 -7.05
N GLY A 216 3.18 2.82 -8.12
CA GLY A 216 2.95 3.61 -9.33
C GLY A 216 2.01 4.80 -9.12
N LEU A 217 0.96 4.64 -8.31
CA LEU A 217 0.05 5.73 -7.92
C LEU A 217 0.82 6.83 -7.19
N ILE A 218 1.55 6.44 -6.15
CA ILE A 218 2.35 7.39 -5.35
C ILE A 218 3.38 8.09 -6.24
N TYR A 219 4.08 7.36 -7.10
CA TYR A 219 5.04 7.95 -8.03
C TYR A 219 4.38 9.01 -8.94
N GLY A 220 3.28 8.68 -9.61
CA GLY A 220 2.62 9.63 -10.52
C GLY A 220 2.09 10.88 -9.79
N LEU A 221 1.56 10.68 -8.58
CA LEU A 221 1.13 11.78 -7.71
C LEU A 221 2.29 12.68 -7.26
N LEU A 222 3.44 12.09 -6.90
CA LEU A 222 4.65 12.85 -6.57
C LEU A 222 5.16 13.64 -7.78
N MET A 223 5.08 13.07 -8.98
CA MET A 223 5.45 13.76 -10.21
C MET A 223 4.43 14.80 -10.68
N ARG A 224 3.28 14.94 -9.99
CA ARG A 224 2.16 15.83 -10.35
C ARG A 224 1.57 15.52 -11.73
N GLU A 225 1.60 14.25 -12.12
CA GLU A 225 0.94 13.79 -13.34
C GLU A 225 -0.58 13.88 -13.22
N SER A 226 -1.28 13.90 -14.35
CA SER A 226 -2.74 13.83 -14.35
C SER A 226 -3.24 12.51 -13.76
N SER A 227 -4.48 12.48 -13.25
CA SER A 227 -5.09 11.23 -12.75
C SER A 227 -5.11 10.15 -13.82
N GLU A 228 -5.39 10.51 -15.07
CA GLU A 228 -5.38 9.59 -16.20
C GLU A 228 -3.99 8.99 -16.45
N HIS A 229 -2.94 9.82 -16.50
CA HIS A 229 -1.58 9.35 -16.73
C HIS A 229 -1.08 8.49 -15.56
N THR A 230 -1.33 8.94 -14.33
CA THR A 230 -0.99 8.21 -13.11
C THR A 230 -1.68 6.85 -13.06
N LEU A 231 -2.97 6.75 -13.43
CA LEU A 231 -3.69 5.48 -13.45
C LEU A 231 -3.12 4.51 -14.49
N ARG A 232 -2.79 5.02 -15.68
CA ARG A 232 -2.17 4.22 -16.74
C ARG A 232 -0.82 3.67 -16.29
N LEU A 233 0.02 4.53 -15.70
CA LEU A 233 1.31 4.14 -15.17
C LEU A 233 1.18 3.09 -14.05
N ALA A 234 0.32 3.35 -13.05
CA ALA A 234 0.10 2.42 -11.94
C ALA A 234 -0.39 1.05 -12.41
N THR A 235 -1.30 1.03 -13.38
CA THR A 235 -1.81 -0.20 -14.00
C THR A 235 -0.71 -0.94 -14.77
N ALA A 236 0.15 -0.22 -15.50
CA ALA A 236 1.27 -0.83 -16.22
C ALA A 236 2.32 -1.42 -15.25
N VAL A 237 2.68 -0.69 -14.19
CA VAL A 237 3.60 -1.17 -13.14
C VAL A 237 3.04 -2.42 -12.46
N ALA A 238 1.74 -2.46 -12.17
CA ALA A 238 1.08 -3.65 -11.63
C ALA A 238 1.10 -4.84 -12.59
N ALA A 239 0.87 -4.61 -13.89
CA ALA A 239 0.91 -5.65 -14.92
C ALA A 239 2.33 -6.22 -15.12
N LEU A 240 3.36 -5.38 -15.01
CA LEU A 240 4.75 -5.82 -15.08
C LEU A 240 5.12 -6.70 -13.87
N ALA A 241 4.63 -6.37 -12.68
CA ALA A 241 4.90 -7.14 -11.46
C ALA A 241 4.37 -8.58 -11.50
N VAL A 242 3.35 -8.87 -12.33
CA VAL A 242 2.75 -10.20 -12.47
C VAL A 242 3.27 -11.00 -13.67
N SER A 243 4.17 -10.41 -14.46
CA SER A 243 4.72 -10.96 -15.70
C SER A 243 5.96 -11.84 -15.46
N PRO A 244 6.21 -12.89 -16.27
CA PRO A 244 7.32 -13.84 -16.11
C PRO A 244 8.71 -13.22 -16.04
N LYS A 245 8.91 -11.99 -16.53
CA LYS A 245 10.24 -11.39 -16.70
C LYS A 245 10.79 -10.65 -15.46
N GLN A 246 10.06 -10.54 -14.35
CA GLN A 246 10.53 -9.74 -13.20
C GLN A 246 10.25 -10.36 -11.83
N CYS A 247 10.95 -11.45 -11.52
CA CYS A 247 11.35 -11.67 -10.13
C CYS A 247 12.58 -10.78 -9.84
N GLY A 248 12.34 -9.48 -9.66
CA GLY A 248 13.35 -8.47 -9.30
C GLY A 248 13.99 -7.72 -10.50
N TYR A 249 14.21 -6.42 -10.32
CA TYR A 249 14.83 -5.43 -11.23
C TYR A 249 13.89 -4.70 -12.20
N TYR A 250 13.41 -3.52 -11.78
CA TYR A 250 12.98 -2.49 -12.74
C TYR A 250 14.23 -1.83 -13.33
N ARG A 251 14.39 -1.86 -14.65
CA ARG A 251 15.43 -1.07 -15.33
C ARG A 251 14.89 0.33 -15.59
N SER A 252 15.40 1.30 -14.84
CA SER A 252 15.29 2.73 -15.11
C SER A 252 15.91 3.06 -16.48
N SER A 253 15.10 3.06 -17.53
CA SER A 253 15.52 3.56 -18.85
C SER A 253 14.52 4.54 -19.47
N ALA A 254 13.50 4.99 -18.71
CA ALA A 254 12.48 5.92 -19.23
C ALA A 254 11.94 6.91 -18.19
N VAL A 255 12.70 7.27 -17.15
CA VAL A 255 12.24 8.23 -16.13
C VAL A 255 13.30 9.31 -15.92
N GLY A 256 12.98 10.54 -16.33
CA GLY A 256 13.83 11.70 -16.13
C GLY A 256 13.99 12.02 -14.65
N ARG A 257 15.23 12.19 -14.18
CA ARG A 257 15.53 12.71 -12.84
C ARG A 257 15.16 14.20 -12.81
N ASN A 258 14.47 14.63 -11.76
CA ASN A 258 14.39 16.05 -11.46
C ASN A 258 14.48 16.34 -9.95
N ASP A 259 15.23 17.39 -9.64
CA ASP A 259 15.80 17.75 -8.34
C ASP A 259 14.84 18.59 -7.47
N GLY A 260 13.86 17.93 -6.86
CA GLY A 260 13.07 18.51 -5.78
C GLY A 260 12.74 17.45 -4.74
N ALA A 261 13.59 17.32 -3.72
CA ALA A 261 13.53 16.23 -2.73
C ALA A 261 12.21 16.25 -1.92
N ARG A 262 11.17 15.59 -2.46
CA ARG A 262 9.94 15.28 -1.74
C ARG A 262 10.14 14.03 -0.91
N ARG A 263 9.61 14.05 0.31
CA ARG A 263 9.86 12.99 1.30
C ARG A 263 8.62 12.10 1.39
N LEU A 264 8.82 10.80 1.18
CA LEU A 264 7.79 9.76 1.32
C LEU A 264 8.13 8.79 2.45
N THR A 265 7.10 8.35 3.18
CA THR A 265 7.22 7.26 4.16
C THR A 265 6.12 6.22 4.00
N THR A 266 6.40 4.98 4.40
CA THR A 266 5.43 3.88 4.43
C THR A 266 5.47 3.11 5.73
N PHE A 267 4.29 2.65 6.15
CA PHE A 267 4.07 1.68 7.21
C PHE A 267 3.47 0.38 6.66
#